data_AF-A0A450WHL3-F1
#
_entry.id   AF-A0A450WHL3-F1
#
_cell.length_a   1.000
_cell.length_b   1.000
_cell.length_c   1.000
_cell.angle_alpha   90.00
_cell.angle_beta   90.00
_cell.angle_gamma   90.00
#
_symmetry.space_group_name_H-M   'P 1'
#
loop_
_entity.id
_entity.type
_entity.pdbx_description
1 polymer ?
#
loop_
_entity_poly.entity_id
_entity_poly.type
_entity_poly.pdbx_seq_one_letter_code
_entity_poly.pdbx_strand_id
1 'polypeptide(L)' 'MIDSNYYAEIGMQAAQRAARKVIERAHRENRPMPIWNGERVEYRIPPLSDQENSTDSKTTTTRN' A
#
# COMPACT_ATOMS: atom_id res chain seq x y z
N MET A 1 15.12 -9.19 30.29
CA MET A 1 15.71 -8.05 29.55
C MET A 1 14.66 -7.67 28.51
N ILE A 2 14.13 -6.45 28.55
CA ILE A 2 13.12 -6.05 27.55
C ILE A 2 13.89 -5.86 26.23
N ASP A 3 13.59 -6.74 25.27
CA ASP A 3 14.31 -6.77 24.01
C ASP A 3 13.90 -5.54 23.19
N SER A 4 14.87 -4.75 22.73
CA SER A 4 14.61 -3.49 22.00
C SER A 4 13.73 -3.69 20.77
N ASN A 5 13.73 -4.92 20.24
CA ASN A 5 12.92 -5.33 19.09
C ASN A 5 11.41 -5.34 19.39
N TYR A 6 11.00 -5.59 20.64
CA TYR A 6 9.57 -5.67 21.01
C TYR A 6 8.84 -4.34 20.78
N TYR A 7 9.43 -3.23 21.21
CA TYR A 7 8.84 -1.90 21.00
C TYR A 7 8.94 -1.45 19.54
N ALA A 8 9.98 -1.87 18.82
CA ALA A 8 10.09 -1.61 17.39
C ALA A 8 8.99 -2.31 16.60
N GLU A 9 8.67 -3.57 16.91
CA GLU A 9 7.58 -4.32 16.29
C GLU A 9 6.21 -3.68 16.55
N ILE A 10 5.93 -3.30 17.80
CA ILE A 10 4.68 -2.61 18.15
C ILE A 10 4.58 -1.27 17.42
N GLY A 11 5.67 -0.51 17.37
CA GLY A 11 5.73 0.76 16.64
C GLY A 11 5.46 0.58 15.15
N MET A 12 6.05 -0.44 14.53
CA MET A 12 5.83 -0.77 13.12
C MET A 12 4.37 -1.16 12.85
N GLN A 13 3.76 -1.99 13.71
CA GLN A 13 2.35 -2.36 13.57
C GLN A 13 1.43 -1.14 13.72
N ALA A 14 1.73 -0.24 14.66
CA ALA A 14 0.97 0.99 14.84
C ALA A 14 1.08 1.90 13.61
N ALA A 15 2.29 2.04 13.04
CA ALA A 15 2.53 2.80 11.83
C ALA A 15 1.77 2.23 10.62
N GLN A 16 1.79 0.90 10.44
CA GLN A 16 1.03 0.22 9.37
C GLN A 16 -0.48 0.47 9.51
N ARG A 17 -1.03 0.37 10.72
CA ARG A 17 -2.46 0.65 10.97
C ARG A 17 -2.82 2.11 10.68
N ALA A 18 -1.95 3.05 11.03
CA ALA A 18 -2.14 4.46 10.74
C ALA A 18 -2.07 4.75 9.23
N ALA A 19 -1.08 4.19 8.54
CA ALA A 19 -0.93 4.31 7.09
C ALA A 19 -2.17 3.80 6.35
N ARG A 20 -2.70 2.62 6.75
CA ARG A 20 -3.92 2.07 6.16
C ARG A 20 -5.11 3.01 6.29
N LYS A 21 -5.34 3.60 7.46
CA LYS A 21 -6.44 4.56 7.68
C LYS A 21 -6.31 5.81 6.81
N VAL A 22 -5.09 6.30 6.59
CA VAL A 22 -4.84 7.46 5.73
C VAL A 22 -5.14 7.11 4.27
N ILE A 23 -4.70 5.95 3.80
CA ILE A 23 -4.98 5.44 2.45
C ILE A 23 -6.48 5.26 2.22
N GLU A 24 -7.18 4.58 3.14
CA GLU A 24 -8.64 4.37 3.07
C GLU A 24 -9.40 5.71 3.00
N ARG A 25 -8.98 6.68 3.81
CA ARG A 25 -9.58 8.02 3.81
C ARG A 25 -9.32 8.76 2.50
N ALA A 26 -8.07 8.74 2.03
CA ALA A 26 -7.69 9.39 0.78
C ALA A 26 -8.46 8.82 -0.41
N HIS A 27 -8.61 7.50 -0.48
CA HIS A 27 -9.42 6.84 -1.49
C HIS A 27 -10.89 7.26 -1.41
N ARG A 28 -11.50 7.20 -0.22
CA ARG A 28 -12.91 7.57 -0.01
C ARG A 28 -13.20 9.02 -0.40
N GLU A 29 -12.26 9.92 -0.11
CA GLU A 29 -12.38 11.34 -0.43
C GLU A 29 -11.89 11.69 -1.84
N ASN A 30 -11.51 10.69 -2.65
CA ASN A 30 -10.93 10.87 -3.99
C ASN A 30 -9.73 11.84 -3.99
N ARG A 31 -8.94 11.82 -2.92
CA ARG A 31 -7.76 12.69 -2.72
C ARG A 31 -6.50 11.97 -3.20
N PRO A 32 -5.74 12.58 -4.12
CA PRO A 32 -4.46 12.01 -4.52
C PRO A 32 -3.41 12.18 -3.42
N MET A 33 -2.63 11.13 -3.20
CA MET A 33 -1.49 11.11 -2.29
C MET A 33 -0.18 11.07 -3.07
N PRO A 34 0.90 11.68 -2.54
CA PRO A 34 2.22 11.55 -3.12
C PRO A 34 2.76 10.13 -2.92
N ILE A 35 3.13 9.46 -4.02
CA ILE A 35 3.76 8.14 -4.04
C ILE A 35 5.12 8.29 -4.72
N TRP A 36 6.16 7.80 -4.07
CA TRP A 36 7.49 7.72 -4.67
C TRP A 36 7.57 6.47 -5.55
N ASN A 37 7.91 6.64 -6.83
CA ASN A 37 8.02 5.54 -7.80
C ASN A 37 9.45 5.07 -8.06
N GLY A 38 10.45 5.63 -7.36
CA GLY A 38 11.89 5.37 -7.61
C GLY A 38 12.61 6.53 -8.30
N GLU A 39 11.90 7.33 -9.08
CA GLU A 39 12.46 8.45 -9.85
C GLU A 39 11.89 9.81 -9.43
N ARG A 40 10.58 9.85 -9.15
CA ARG A 40 9.84 11.07 -8.83
C ARG A 40 8.66 10.79 -7.91
N VAL A 41 8.11 11.86 -7.36
CA VAL A 41 6.84 11.83 -6.65
C VAL A 41 5.70 11.93 -7.66
N GLU A 42 4.79 10.97 -7.63
CA GLU A 42 3.55 11.01 -8.42
C GLU A 42 2.34 11.08 -7.50
N TYR A 43 1.39 11.95 -7.83
CA TYR A 43 0.15 12.11 -7.07
C TYR A 43 -0.92 11.19 -7.63
N ARG A 44 -1.27 10.13 -6.89
CA ARG A 44 -2.28 9.15 -7.31
C ARG A 44 -3.25 8.87 -6.17
N ILE A 45 -4.49 8.55 -6.52
CA ILE A 45 -5.46 8.04 -5.55
C ILE A 45 -5.04 6.60 -5.24
N PRO A 46 -4.73 6.27 -3.97
CA PRO A 46 -4.24 4.94 -3.65
C PRO A 46 -5.35 3.90 -3.83
N PRO A 47 -5.05 2.69 -4.32
CA PRO A 47 -6.01 1.61 -4.41
C PRO A 47 -6.42 1.12 -3.02
N LEU A 48 -7.66 0.63 -2.85
CA LEU A 48 -8.06 -0.08 -1.64
C LEU A 48 -7.51 -1.51 -1.68
N SER A 49 -7.07 -2.02 -0.54
CA SER A 49 -6.52 -3.38 -0.40
C SER A 49 -7.52 -4.49 -0.80
N ASP A 50 -8.82 -4.21 -0.77
CA ASP A 50 -9.87 -5.13 -1.23
C ASP A 50 -9.89 -5.25 -2.77
N GLN A 51 -9.06 -4.47 -3.46
CA GLN A 51 -8.88 -4.43 -4.91
C GLN A 51 -7.55 -5.07 -5.35
N GLU A 52 -6.88 -5.85 -4.49
CA GLU A 52 -5.77 -6.73 -4.88
C GLU A 52 -6.22 -8.19 -4.92
N ASN A 53 -7.13 -8.54 -5.85
CA ASN A 53 -7.23 -9.93 -6.34
C ASN A 53 -8.04 -10.10 -7.64
N SER A 54 -7.74 -9.32 -8.68
CA SER A 54 -8.34 -9.61 -9.99
C SER A 54 -7.61 -9.00 -11.19
N THR A 55 -6.28 -8.89 -11.21
CA THR A 55 -5.55 -8.77 -12.50
C THR A 55 -4.05 -8.91 -12.33
N ASP A 56 -3.54 -10.15 -12.35
CA ASP A 56 -2.28 -10.46 -13.02
C ASP A 56 -2.14 -11.97 -13.20
N SER A 57 -2.82 -12.49 -14.22
CA SER A 57 -2.53 -13.78 -14.86
C SER A 57 -3.19 -13.80 -16.24
N LYS A 58 -2.77 -12.89 -17.13
CA LYS A 58 -3.01 -13.06 -18.56
C LYS A 58 -1.75 -13.63 -19.20
N THR A 59 -1.51 -14.92 -18.99
CA THR A 59 -0.54 -15.68 -19.78
C THR A 59 -1.12 -15.85 -21.19
N THR A 60 -0.71 -14.97 -22.10
CA THR A 60 -0.94 -15.13 -23.54
C THR A 60 -0.05 -16.26 -24.05
N THR A 61 -0.58 -17.48 -24.10
CA THR A 61 0.01 -18.58 -24.87
C THR A 61 -0.44 -18.45 -26.32
N THR A 62 0.39 -17.82 -27.16
CA THR A 62 0.31 -17.96 -28.62
C THR A 62 1.11 -19.19 -29.01
N ARG A 63 0.44 -20.21 -29.56
CA ARG A 63 1.10 -21.31 -30.27
C ARG A 63 0.45 -21.45 -31.64
N ASN A 64 1.27 -21.27 -32.67
CA ASN A 64 0.98 -21.53 -34.07
C ASN A 64 0.72 -23.02 -34.33
#